data_AF-A0A956MG69-F1
#
_entry.id   AF-A0A956MG69-F1
#
_cell.length_a   1.000
_cell.length_b   1.000
_cell.length_c   1.000
_cell.angle_alpha   90.00
_cell.angle_beta   90.00
_cell.angle_gamma   90.00
#
_symmetry.space_group_name_H-M   'P 1'
#
loop_
_entity.id
_entity.type
_entity.pdbx_description
1 polymer ?
#
loop_
_entity_poly.entity_id
_entity_poly.type
_entity_poly.pdbx_seq_one_letter_code
_entity_poly.pdbx_strand_id
1 'polypeptide(L)'
;GLLVGAGRARLRDALVGIEQGADNLVVSEPALRLRRSLWEDRLHGGVALAYRMVWGVEDLAGLSADDLHGPSLSVSLSVERR
;
A
#
# COMPACT_ATOMS: atom_id res chain seq x y z
N GLY A 1 2.14 -11.79 -4.11
CA GLY A 1 3.19 -11.31 -3.18
C GLY A 1 2.53 -10.88 -1.89
N LEU A 2 3.16 -11.10 -0.75
CA LEU A 2 2.63 -10.71 0.56
C LEU A 2 3.67 -9.80 1.21
N LEU A 3 3.27 -8.58 1.57
CA LEU A 3 4.09 -7.68 2.39
C LEU A 3 3.54 -7.70 3.81
N VAL A 4 4.39 -7.97 4.79
CA VAL A 4 4.07 -7.88 6.23
C VAL A 4 5.13 -7.03 6.90
N GLY A 5 4.71 -6.04 7.69
CA GLY A 5 5.64 -5.17 8.41
C GLY A 5 5.01 -4.56 9.65
N ALA A 6 5.86 -4.29 10.64
CA ALA A 6 5.53 -3.45 11.78
C ALA A 6 6.14 -2.07 11.56
N GLY A 7 5.39 -1.00 11.84
CA GLY A 7 5.81 0.36 11.50
C GLY A 7 5.43 1.39 12.57
N ARG A 8 6.01 2.59 12.41
CA ARG A 8 5.64 3.78 13.18
C ARG A 8 4.97 4.76 12.23
N ALA A 9 3.67 5.00 12.38
CA ALA A 9 2.97 6.01 11.59
C ALA A 9 3.01 7.33 12.38
N ARG A 10 3.49 8.40 11.75
CA ARG A 10 3.38 9.77 12.28
C ARG A 10 2.43 10.55 11.40
N LEU A 11 1.29 10.92 11.95
CA LEU A 11 0.40 11.90 11.34
C LEU A 11 0.70 13.27 11.93
N ARG A 12 0.96 14.22 11.05
CA ARG A 12 1.20 15.60 11.41
C ARG A 12 -0.03 16.39 11.02
N ASP A 13 -0.90 16.67 11.98
CA ASP A 13 -2.10 17.46 11.74
C ASP A 13 -1.73 18.94 11.66
N ALA A 14 -1.82 19.52 10.46
CA ALA A 14 -1.47 20.90 10.20
C ALA A 14 -2.47 21.92 10.76
N LEU A 15 -3.68 21.48 11.16
CA LEU A 15 -4.72 22.35 11.70
C LEU A 15 -4.68 22.47 13.23
N VAL A 16 -4.22 21.43 13.91
CA VAL A 16 -4.25 21.35 15.39
C VAL A 16 -2.85 21.30 16.01
N GLY A 17 -1.79 21.12 15.19
CA GLY A 17 -0.40 21.09 15.66
C GLY A 17 -0.07 19.86 16.52
N ILE A 18 -0.90 18.82 16.46
CA ILE A 18 -0.72 17.58 17.22
C ILE A 18 0.01 16.56 16.32
N GLU A 19 1.15 16.07 16.79
CA GLU A 19 1.80 14.88 16.22
C GLU A 19 1.22 13.65 16.90
N GLN A 20 0.52 12.81 16.13
CA GLN A 20 0.02 11.53 16.61
C GLN A 20 0.87 10.41 16.03
N GLY A 21 1.43 9.60 16.93
CA GLY A 21 2.26 8.46 16.60
C GLY A 21 1.55 7.16 16.95
N ALA A 22 1.34 6.27 15.99
CA ALA A 22 1.00 4.88 16.28
C ALA A 22 2.31 4.11 16.46
N ASP A 23 2.56 3.63 17.68
CA ASP A 23 3.64 2.71 17.99
C ASP A 23 3.09 1.29 17.97
N ASN A 24 3.63 0.42 17.10
CA ASN A 24 3.22 -0.98 16.89
C ASN A 24 2.04 -1.23 15.94
N LEU A 25 1.95 -0.47 14.84
CA LEU A 25 1.01 -0.81 13.77
C LEU A 25 1.51 -2.02 12.99
N VAL A 26 0.60 -2.90 12.58
CA VAL A 26 0.87 -4.05 11.70
C VAL A 26 0.20 -3.82 10.37
N VAL A 27 0.94 -3.93 9.27
CA VAL A 27 0.39 -3.87 7.90
C VAL A 27 0.58 -5.20 7.20
N SER A 28 -0.48 -5.67 6.56
CA SER A 28 -0.43 -6.77 5.60
C SER A 28 -0.99 -6.30 4.25
N GLU A 29 -0.26 -6.55 3.17
CA GLU A 29 -0.69 -6.20 1.81
C GLU A 29 -0.51 -7.39 0.87
N PRO A 30 -1.43 -8.37 0.89
CA PRO A 30 -1.51 -9.40 -0.14
C PRO A 30 -1.79 -8.76 -1.51
N ALA A 31 -1.03 -9.17 -2.51
CA ALA A 31 -1.11 -8.67 -3.87
C ALA A 31 -1.10 -9.80 -4.91
N LEU A 32 -2.02 -9.73 -5.86
CA LEU A 32 -2.05 -10.51 -7.09
C LEU A 32 -1.44 -9.66 -8.22
N ARG A 33 -0.46 -10.21 -8.94
CA ARG A 33 0.23 -9.50 -10.03
C ARG A 33 0.16 -10.34 -11.30
N LEU A 34 -0.27 -9.72 -12.39
CA LEU A 34 -0.25 -10.28 -13.74
C LEU A 34 0.69 -9.43 -14.59
N ARG A 35 1.64 -10.06 -15.28
CA ARG A 35 2.49 -9.41 -16.28
C ARG A 35 2.38 -10.17 -17.59
N ARG A 36 2.18 -9.46 -18.69
CA ARG A 36 2.03 -10.04 -20.02
C ARG A 36 2.86 -9.26 -21.05
N SER A 37 3.50 -10.00 -21.95
CA SER A 37 4.09 -9.43 -23.17
C SER A 37 2.98 -8.91 -24.08
N LEU A 38 3.11 -7.66 -24.52
CA LEU A 38 2.16 -6.98 -25.41
C LEU A 38 2.69 -6.90 -26.85
N TRP A 39 4.02 -6.86 -27.04
CA TRP A 39 4.66 -6.79 -28.36
C TRP A 39 6.06 -7.39 -28.32
N GLU A 40 6.30 -8.48 -29.05
CA GLU A 40 7.61 -9.15 -29.30
C GLU A 40 8.56 -9.15 -28.08
N ASP A 41 8.01 -9.30 -26.88
CA ASP A 41 8.73 -9.22 -25.59
C ASP A 41 9.48 -7.89 -25.35
N ARG A 42 9.30 -6.88 -26.20
CA ARG A 42 9.82 -5.52 -26.02
C ARG A 42 8.93 -4.69 -25.12
N LEU A 43 7.63 -4.97 -25.12
CA LEU A 43 6.63 -4.25 -24.34
C LEU A 43 5.93 -5.21 -23.39
N HIS A 44 5.92 -4.87 -22.11
CA HIS A 44 5.23 -5.65 -21.08
C HIS A 44 4.21 -4.78 -20.37
N GLY A 45 2.96 -5.23 -20.37
CA GLY A 45 1.90 -4.69 -19.53
C GLY A 45 1.81 -5.48 -18.22
N GLY A 46 1.59 -4.78 -17.12
CA GLY A 46 1.40 -5.38 -15.81
C GLY A 46 0.20 -4.79 -15.10
N VAL A 47 -0.59 -5.64 -14.45
CA VAL A 47 -1.68 -5.24 -13.56
C VAL A 47 -1.44 -5.88 -12.20
N ALA A 48 -1.56 -5.10 -11.15
CA ALA A 48 -1.47 -5.57 -9.77
C ALA A 48 -2.71 -5.13 -8.99
N LEU A 49 -3.31 -6.07 -8.31
CA LEU A 49 -4.40 -5.86 -7.35
C LEU A 49 -3.87 -6.21 -5.98
N ALA A 50 -4.00 -5.31 -5.01
CA ALA A 50 -3.67 -5.60 -3.62
C ALA A 50 -4.79 -5.16 -2.70
N TYR A 51 -4.79 -5.69 -1.49
CA TYR A 51 -5.68 -5.24 -0.44
C TYR A 51 -4.86 -5.00 0.83
N ARG A 52 -4.88 -3.77 1.32
CA ARG A 52 -4.18 -3.37 2.53
C ARG A 52 -5.05 -3.64 3.74
N MET A 53 -4.45 -4.27 4.74
CA MET A 53 -5.03 -4.47 6.06
C MET A 53 -4.08 -3.88 7.09
N VAL A 54 -4.63 -3.12 8.03
CA VAL A 54 -3.88 -2.40 9.08
C VAL A 54 -4.48 -2.69 10.44
N TRP A 55 -3.67 -3.06 11.42
CA TRP A 55 -4.07 -3.26 12.81
C TRP A 55 -3.17 -2.43 13.74
N GLY A 56 -3.59 -2.17 14.98
CA GLY A 56 -2.77 -1.41 15.92
C GLY A 56 -2.84 0.11 15.68
N VAL A 57 -4.00 0.62 15.29
CA VAL A 57 -4.23 2.05 14.98
C VAL A 57 -5.15 2.73 15.99
N GLU A 58 -5.48 2.03 17.07
CA GLU A 58 -6.41 2.48 18.12
C GLU A 58 -5.91 3.77 18.82
N ASP A 59 -4.59 4.02 18.76
CA ASP A 59 -3.95 5.21 19.33
C ASP A 59 -4.01 6.45 18.40
N LEU A 60 -4.50 6.30 17.17
CA LEU A 60 -4.68 7.41 16.23
C LEU A 60 -6.07 8.01 16.41
N ALA A 61 -6.16 9.20 17.02
CA ALA A 61 -7.43 9.85 17.24
C ALA A 61 -8.04 10.31 15.91
N GLY A 62 -9.27 9.88 15.64
CA GLY A 62 -9.99 10.23 14.43
C GLY A 62 -9.71 9.32 13.23
N LEU A 63 -8.95 8.23 13.41
CA LEU A 63 -8.77 7.20 12.40
C LEU A 63 -9.19 5.84 12.95
N SER A 64 -9.94 5.10 12.16
CA SER A 64 -10.22 3.70 12.39
C SER A 64 -9.32 2.82 11.51
N ALA A 65 -9.17 1.55 11.88
CA ALA A 65 -8.51 0.56 11.04
C ALA A 65 -9.15 0.49 9.65
N ASP A 66 -10.48 0.58 9.58
CA ASP A 66 -11.24 0.51 8.34
C ASP A 66 -10.94 1.69 7.39
N ASP A 67 -10.56 2.86 7.92
CA ASP A 67 -10.15 4.02 7.10
C ASP A 67 -8.80 3.81 6.41
N LEU A 68 -7.99 2.88 6.94
CA LEU A 68 -6.65 2.56 6.44
C LEU A 68 -6.61 1.23 5.66
N HIS A 69 -7.68 0.44 5.76
CA HIS A 69 -7.90 -0.73 4.93
C HIS A 69 -8.36 -0.30 3.55
N GLY A 70 -7.98 -1.06 2.53
CA GLY A 70 -8.55 -0.80 1.23
C GLY A 70 -7.86 -1.51 0.08
N PRO A 71 -8.56 -1.61 -1.05
CA PRO A 71 -7.98 -2.14 -2.28
C PRO A 71 -7.00 -1.12 -2.89
N SER A 72 -5.96 -1.63 -3.53
CA SER A 72 -5.12 -0.85 -4.44
C SER A 72 -5.03 -1.55 -5.79
N LEU A 73 -5.07 -0.75 -6.85
CA LEU A 73 -4.88 -1.19 -8.22
C LEU A 73 -3.67 -0.43 -8.78
N SER A 74 -2.73 -1.16 -9.37
CA SER A 74 -1.61 -0.56 -10.09
C SER A 74 -1.54 -1.13 -11.49
N VAL A 75 -1.45 -0.25 -12.48
CA VAL A 75 -1.19 -0.60 -13.87
C VAL A 75 0.21 -0.13 -14.20
N SER A 76 1.00 -1.00 -14.84
CA SER A 76 2.37 -0.71 -15.22
C SER A 76 2.57 -1.05 -16.69
N LEU A 77 3.42 -0.27 -17.34
CA LEU A 77 3.90 -0.51 -18.68
C LEU A 77 5.42 -0.42 -18.63
N SER A 78 6.11 -1.44 -19.10
CA SER A 78 7.58 -1.47 -19.13
C SER A 78 8.06 -1.82 -20.52
N VAL A 79 9.12 -1.14 -20.94
CA VAL A 79 9.77 -1.36 -22.24
C VAL A 79 11.14 -1.94 -21.97
N GLU A 80 11.44 -3.07 -22.59
CA GLU A 80 12.78 -3.66 -22.55
C GLU A 80 13.61 -3.05 -23.69
N ARG A 81 14.59 -2.20 -23.34
CA ARG A 81 15.58 -1.69 -24.29
C ARG A 81 16.74 -2.69 -24.34
N ARG A 82 16.99 -3.23 -25.53
CA ARG A 82 18.23 -3.95 -25.85
C ARG A 82 19.39 -2.98 -26.06
#